data_AF-A0AAU2ZL02-F1
#
_entry.id   AF-A0AAU2ZL02-F1
#
_cell.length_a   1.000
_cell.length_b   1.000
_cell.length_c   1.000
_cell.angle_alpha   90.00
_cell.angle_beta   90.00
_cell.angle_gamma   90.00
#
_symmetry.space_group_name_H-M   'P 1'
#
loop_
_entity.id
_entity.type
_entity.pdbx_description
1 polymer ?
#
loop_
_entity_poly.entity_id
_entity_poly.type
_entity_poly.pdbx_seq_one_letter_code
_entity_poly.pdbx_strand_id
1 'polypeptide(L)'
;MPLCSPRRTQRTGLLTQVQRISCGGLTFWSFSLHPSGSWLFVANQASNTVNLFAVDPRSGQLTDTGASVPVPKPDCITFSRC
;
A
#
# COMPACT_ATOMS: atom_id res chain seq x y z
N MET A 1 11.78 0.90 6.59
CA MET A 1 11.02 2.09 7.06
C MET A 1 9.52 1.80 6.94
N PRO A 2 8.69 1.98 7.97
CA PRO A 2 7.27 1.61 7.93
C PRO A 2 6.41 2.61 7.13
N LEU A 3 5.42 2.12 6.39
CA LEU A 3 4.43 2.91 5.67
C LEU A 3 3.36 3.42 6.65
N CYS A 4 3.02 4.70 6.57
CA CYS A 4 2.01 5.36 7.41
C CYS A 4 0.78 5.67 6.54
N SER A 5 -0.39 5.08 6.85
CA SER A 5 -1.65 5.37 6.14
C SER A 5 -2.55 6.24 7.03
N PRO A 6 -2.69 7.54 6.71
CA PRO A 6 -3.55 8.45 7.47
C PRO A 6 -5.01 8.45 6.97
N ARG A 7 -5.98 8.45 7.89
CA ARG A 7 -7.43 8.50 7.60
C ARG A 7 -7.96 9.94 7.69
N ARG A 8 -8.68 10.42 6.67
CA ARG A 8 -9.19 11.81 6.61
C ARG A 8 -10.56 11.96 7.29
N THR A 9 -10.65 12.82 8.31
CA THR A 9 -11.92 13.16 8.99
C THR A 9 -12.63 14.27 8.21
N GLN A 10 -13.83 14.00 7.66
CA GLN A 10 -14.48 14.88 6.67
C GLN A 10 -14.97 16.24 7.19
N ARG A 11 -14.98 16.50 8.51
CA ARG A 11 -15.44 17.78 9.06
C ARG A 11 -14.33 18.78 9.38
N THR A 12 -13.07 18.34 9.42
CA THR A 12 -11.91 19.18 9.80
C THR A 12 -10.70 19.00 8.87
N GLY A 13 -10.73 18.03 7.95
CA GLY A 13 -9.60 17.71 7.08
C GLY A 13 -8.42 17.06 7.80
N LEU A 14 -8.53 16.84 9.12
CA LEU A 14 -7.48 16.26 9.94
C LEU A 14 -7.34 14.76 9.67
N LEU A 15 -6.09 14.35 9.59
CA LEU A 15 -5.66 12.99 9.36
C LEU A 15 -5.43 12.29 10.69
N THR A 16 -6.14 11.19 10.97
CA THR A 16 -5.89 10.34 12.13
C THR A 16 -5.11 9.10 11.72
N GLN A 17 -4.06 8.79 12.45
CA GLN A 17 -3.26 7.60 12.20
C GLN A 17 -4.09 6.35 12.56
N VAL A 18 -4.28 5.44 11.60
CA VAL A 18 -4.95 4.15 11.85
C VAL A 18 -3.93 3.08 12.21
N GLN A 19 -2.88 2.95 11.40
CA GLN A 19 -1.89 1.87 11.51
C GLN A 19 -0.54 2.28 10.90
N ARG A 20 0.54 1.64 11.38
CA ARG A 20 1.82 1.53 10.67
C ARG A 20 2.12 0.06 10.40
N ILE A 21 2.55 -0.26 9.18
CA ILE A 21 2.96 -1.63 8.80
C ILE A 21 4.26 -1.57 8.00
N SER A 22 5.04 -2.65 8.04
CA SER A 22 6.21 -2.81 7.17
C SER A 22 5.76 -2.88 5.71
N CYS A 23 6.51 -2.28 4.81
CA CYS A 23 6.29 -2.35 3.36
C CYS A 23 6.64 -3.73 2.73
N GLY A 24 7.17 -4.66 3.53
CA GLY A 24 7.57 -5.99 3.08
C GLY A 24 8.88 -6.00 2.26
N GLY A 25 9.64 -4.91 2.27
CA GLY A 25 10.91 -4.75 1.55
C GLY A 25 11.86 -3.73 2.19
N LEU A 26 12.98 -3.46 1.51
CA LEU A 26 14.05 -2.59 2.04
C LEU A 26 13.81 -1.10 1.75
N THR A 27 13.52 -0.76 0.49
CA THR A 27 13.26 0.61 0.04
C THR A 27 12.04 0.58 -0.87
N PHE A 28 10.97 1.24 -0.42
CA PHE A 28 9.75 1.41 -1.18
C PHE A 28 9.80 2.73 -1.94
N TRP A 29 9.28 2.75 -3.17
CA TRP A 29 9.21 3.97 -3.99
C TRP A 29 7.77 4.49 -4.12
N SER A 30 6.83 3.57 -4.39
CA SER A 30 5.42 3.91 -4.54
C SER A 30 4.49 2.82 -4.00
N PHE A 31 3.24 3.20 -3.79
CA PHE A 31 2.14 2.28 -3.52
C PHE A 31 0.89 2.74 -4.24
N SER A 32 -0.01 1.80 -4.56
CA SER A 32 -1.27 2.10 -5.25
C SER A 32 -2.40 1.26 -4.69
N LEU A 33 -3.54 1.91 -4.42
CA LEU A 33 -4.75 1.25 -3.94
C LEU A 33 -5.57 0.79 -5.15
N HIS A 34 -5.94 -0.48 -5.16
CA HIS A 34 -6.82 -1.02 -6.19
C HIS A 34 -8.17 -0.28 -6.19
N PRO A 35 -8.80 -0.05 -7.36
CA PRO A 35 -10.10 0.63 -7.43
C PRO A 35 -11.22 -0.03 -6.61
N SER A 36 -11.12 -1.33 -6.30
CA SER A 36 -12.07 -2.00 -5.39
C SER A 36 -11.92 -1.59 -3.92
N GLY A 37 -10.82 -0.94 -3.55
CA GLY A 37 -10.48 -0.56 -2.18
C GLY A 37 -10.05 -1.73 -1.28
N SER A 38 -9.96 -2.95 -1.80
CA SER A 38 -9.67 -4.16 -1.01
C SER A 38 -8.19 -4.54 -1.00
N TRP A 39 -7.38 -3.94 -1.87
CA TRP A 39 -6.00 -4.33 -2.12
C TRP A 39 -5.09 -3.12 -2.24
N LEU A 40 -3.90 -3.22 -1.65
CA LEU A 40 -2.85 -2.22 -1.72
C LEU A 40 -1.58 -2.90 -2.26
N PHE A 41 -1.04 -2.34 -3.33
CA PHE A 41 0.20 -2.80 -3.95
C PHE A 41 1.34 -1.88 -3.55
N VAL A 42 2.48 -2.45 -3.15
CA VAL A 42 3.67 -1.70 -2.71
C VAL A 42 4.86 -2.07 -3.59
N ALA A 43 5.41 -1.09 -4.29
CA ALA A 43 6.60 -1.23 -5.12
C ALA A 43 7.87 -1.08 -4.26
N ASN A 44 8.60 -2.19 -4.08
CA ASN A 44 9.86 -2.24 -3.38
C ASN A 44 11.02 -2.25 -4.39
N GLN A 45 11.47 -1.04 -4.79
CA GLN A 45 12.49 -0.84 -5.81
C GLN A 45 13.80 -1.58 -5.51
N ALA A 46 14.34 -1.44 -4.29
CA ALA A 46 15.59 -2.07 -3.90
C ALA A 46 15.48 -3.61 -3.79
N SER A 47 14.29 -4.11 -3.52
CA SER A 47 14.01 -5.54 -3.40
C SER A 47 13.63 -6.20 -4.73
N ASN A 48 13.41 -5.42 -5.79
CA ASN A 48 12.87 -5.89 -7.08
C ASN A 48 11.57 -6.69 -6.91
N THR A 49 10.68 -6.23 -6.02
CA THR A 49 9.39 -6.87 -5.76
C THR A 49 8.25 -5.87 -5.72
N VAL A 50 7.06 -6.34 -6.06
CA VAL A 50 5.79 -5.69 -5.71
C VAL A 50 5.08 -6.58 -4.70
N ASN A 51 4.82 -6.06 -3.50
CA ASN A 51 4.16 -6.78 -2.42
C ASN A 51 2.67 -6.42 -2.36
N LEU A 52 1.83 -7.38 -1.98
CA LEU A 52 0.38 -7.22 -1.89
C LEU A 52 -0.09 -7.20 -0.43
N PHE A 53 -0.90 -6.20 -0.10
CA PHE A 53 -1.56 -6.06 1.19
C PHE A 53 -3.08 -6.09 1.00
N ALA A 54 -3.77 -6.78 1.89
CA ALA A 54 -5.22 -6.74 2.00
C ALA A 54 -5.64 -5.52 2.82
N VAL A 55 -6.75 -4.90 2.42
CA VAL A 55 -7.33 -3.72 3.09
C VAL A 55 -8.68 -4.13 3.68
N ASP A 56 -8.85 -3.96 4.99
CA ASP A 56 -10.17 -4.09 5.61
C ASP A 56 -11.00 -2.83 5.30
N PRO A 57 -12.12 -2.93 4.55
CA PRO A 57 -12.92 -1.77 4.17
C PRO A 57 -13.63 -1.10 5.36
N ARG A 58 -13.80 -1.80 6.49
CA ARG A 58 -14.44 -1.24 7.70
C ARG A 58 -13.42 -0.47 8.52
N SER A 59 -12.31 -1.13 8.88
CA SER A 59 -11.30 -0.54 9.77
C SER A 59 -10.17 0.20 9.05
N GLY A 60 -10.04 0.07 7.73
CA GLY A 60 -8.95 0.65 6.95
C GLY A 60 -7.57 0.04 7.29
N GLN A 61 -7.56 -1.06 8.04
CA GLN A 61 -6.34 -1.74 8.43
C GLN A 61 -5.76 -2.53 7.25
N LEU A 62 -4.44 -2.63 7.26
CA LEU A 62 -3.67 -3.36 6.26
C LEU A 62 -3.19 -4.68 6.86
N THR A 63 -3.33 -5.75 6.10
CA THR A 63 -2.79 -7.06 6.43
C THR A 63 -1.82 -7.49 5.34
N ASP A 64 -0.60 -7.86 5.72
CA ASP A 64 0.35 -8.46 4.80
C ASP A 64 -0.17 -9.82 4.34
N THR A 65 -0.30 -10.01 3.03
CA THR A 65 -0.78 -11.27 2.47
C THR A 65 0.34 -12.30 2.29
N GLY A 66 1.61 -11.87 2.42
CA GLY A 66 2.78 -12.65 2.05
C GLY A 66 2.97 -12.82 0.54
N ALA A 67 2.02 -12.37 -0.29
CA ALA A 67 2.13 -12.45 -1.73
C ALA A 67 3.05 -11.33 -2.26
N SER A 68 4.00 -11.72 -3.11
CA SER A 68 4.89 -10.81 -3.81
C SER A 68 5.13 -11.27 -5.24
N VAL A 69 5.32 -10.32 -6.14
CA VAL A 69 5.65 -10.57 -7.54
C VAL A 69 7.02 -9.96 -7.84
N PRO A 70 7.95 -10.72 -8.46
CA PRO A 70 9.23 -10.17 -8.88
C PRO A 70 9.02 -9.17 -10.02
N VAL A 71 9.48 -7.94 -9.82
CA VAL A 71 9.47 -6.88 -10.83
C VAL A 71 10.81 -6.16 -10.73
N PRO A 72 11.61 -6.05 -11.80
CA PRO A 72 12.86 -5.31 -11.74
C PRO A 72 12.61 -3.82 -11.52
N LYS A 73 13.24 -3.23 -10.48
CA LYS A 73 13.20 -1.79 -10.15
C LYS A 73 11.81 -1.13 -10.35
N PRO A 74 10.78 -1.56 -9.61
CA PRO A 74 9.45 -0.99 -9.74
C PRO A 74 9.43 0.43 -9.16
N ASP A 75 9.05 1.40 -9.99
CA ASP A 75 8.97 2.81 -9.60
C ASP A 75 7.52 3.26 -9.37
N CYS A 76 6.61 2.93 -10.29
CA CYS A 76 5.22 3.40 -10.28
C CYS A 76 4.23 2.27 -10.59
N ILE A 77 3.09 2.27 -9.89
CA ILE A 77 1.97 1.34 -10.11
C ILE A 77 0.71 2.14 -10.42
N THR A 78 0.09 1.86 -11.56
CA THR A 78 -1.20 2.46 -11.96
C THR A 78 -2.16 1.38 -12.46
N PHE A 79 -3.46 1.66 -12.40
CA PHE A 79 -4.50 0.79 -12.90
C PHE A 79 -5.14 1.41 -14.14
N SER A 80 -5.12 0.70 -15.27
CA SER A 80 -5.92 1.03 -16.44
C SER A 80 -7.30 0.38 -16.31
N ARG A 81 -8.35 1.13 -16.66
CA ARG A 81 -9.67 0.54 -16.91
C ARG A 81 -9.67 0.03 -18.35
N CYS A 82 -10.14 -1.19 -18.55
CA CYS A 82 -10.44 -1.72 -19.88
C CYS A 82 -11.81 -1.21 -20.33
#